data_AF-H1W2Q3-F1
#
_entry.id   AF-H1W2Q3-F1
#
_cell.length_a   1.000
_cell.length_b   1.000
_cell.length_c   1.000
_cell.angle_alpha   90.00
_cell.angle_beta   90.00
_cell.angle_gamma   90.00
#
_symmetry.space_group_name_H-M   'P 1'
#
loop_
_entity.id
_entity.type
_entity.pdbx_description
1 polymer ?
#
loop_
_entity_poly.entity_id
_entity_poly.type
_entity_poly.pdbx_seq_one_letter_code
_entity_poly.pdbx_strand_id
1 'polypeptide(L)' 'MSFTSVFHVKEHILDGSHIREFPRALSRSQDDVLKLAVKEYIPKDNPNPKPGDVTIIGAHANGFPKV' A
#
# COMPACT_ATOMS: atom_id res chain seq x y z
N MET A 1 2.22 20.12 8.72
CA MET A 1 0.79 19.85 8.50
C MET A 1 0.57 18.35 8.67
N SER A 2 -0.39 17.93 9.49
CA SER A 2 -0.69 16.49 9.65
C SER A 2 -1.51 16.01 8.44
N PHE A 3 -1.13 14.90 7.80
CA PHE A 3 -1.89 14.33 6.67
C PHE A 3 -3.36 14.05 7.02
N THR A 4 -3.65 13.80 8.30
CA THR A 4 -5.00 13.59 8.82
C THR A 4 -5.87 14.85 8.80
N SER A 5 -5.33 16.05 8.56
CA SER A 5 -6.14 17.26 8.42
C SER A 5 -6.90 17.28 7.10
N VAL A 6 -6.29 16.78 6.01
CA VAL A 6 -6.83 16.85 4.64
C VAL A 6 -7.44 15.52 4.18
N PHE A 7 -6.92 14.39 4.68
CA PHE A 7 -7.32 13.06 4.25
C PHE A 7 -7.94 12.24 5.38
N HIS A 8 -8.86 11.36 5.02
CA HIS A 8 -9.14 10.15 5.80
C HIS A 8 -8.07 9.11 5.45
N VAL A 9 -7.29 8.69 6.44
CA VAL A 9 -6.22 7.70 6.24
C VAL A 9 -6.74 6.34 6.67
N LYS A 10 -6.77 5.38 5.74
CA LYS A 10 -7.14 4.00 6.00
C LYS A 10 -5.94 3.08 5.82
N GLU A 11 -5.74 2.17 6.77
CA GLU A 11 -4.66 1.19 6.70
C GLU A 11 -5.20 -0.16 6.23
N HIS A 12 -4.42 -0.82 5.38
CA HIS A 12 -4.75 -2.13 4.83
C HIS A 12 -3.54 -3.06 4.97
N ILE A 13 -3.82 -4.33 5.18
CA ILE A 13 -2.84 -5.42 5.09
C ILE A 13 -3.35 -6.36 4.01
N LEU A 14 -2.60 -6.44 2.91
CA LEU A 14 -2.95 -7.25 1.75
C LEU A 14 -1.98 -8.40 1.58
N ASP A 15 -2.42 -9.46 0.92
CA ASP A 15 -1.54 -10.54 0.50
C ASP A 15 -0.67 -10.06 -0.68
N GLY A 16 0.64 -10.27 -0.57
CA GLY A 16 1.54 -10.11 -1.70
C GLY A 16 1.30 -11.23 -2.74
N SER A 17 1.84 -11.06 -3.94
CA SER A 17 1.82 -12.10 -4.99
C SER A 17 2.34 -13.45 -4.45
N HIS A 18 2.10 -14.59 -5.09
CA HIS A 18 2.79 -15.85 -4.70
C HIS A 18 4.04 -16.14 -5.56
N ILE A 19 4.08 -15.64 -6.79
CA ILE A 19 5.21 -15.87 -7.70
C ILE A 19 6.36 -14.92 -7.37
N ARG A 20 7.58 -15.43 -7.29
CA ARG A 20 8.80 -14.70 -6.92
C ARG A 20 9.93 -15.05 -7.86
N GLU A 21 10.80 -14.07 -8.09
CA GLU A 21 11.95 -14.20 -9.00
C GLU A 21 13.00 -15.19 -8.47
N PHE A 22 13.30 -15.15 -7.17
CA PHE A 22 14.39 -15.93 -6.59
C PHE A 22 13.91 -17.15 -5.80
N PRO A 23 14.57 -18.31 -5.95
CA PRO A 23 14.35 -19.43 -5.04
C PRO A 23 14.75 -19.03 -3.62
N ARG A 24 13.97 -19.45 -2.63
CA ARG A 24 14.16 -19.06 -1.20
C ARG A 24 14.06 -17.55 -0.96
N ALA A 25 13.21 -16.85 -1.73
CA ALA A 25 12.80 -15.48 -1.39
C ALA A 25 12.09 -15.38 -0.03
N LEU A 26 11.69 -16.52 0.55
CA LEU A 26 11.07 -16.65 1.86
C LEU A 26 11.99 -17.46 2.78
N SER A 27 12.01 -17.10 4.06
CA SER A 27 12.86 -17.75 5.07
C SER A 27 12.36 -19.13 5.51
N ARG A 28 11.13 -19.49 5.15
CA ARG A 28 10.44 -20.71 5.56
C ARG A 28 9.84 -21.42 4.35
N SER A 29 8.52 -21.60 4.28
CA SER A 29 7.87 -22.27 3.15
C SER A 29 7.88 -21.38 1.91
N GLN A 30 7.92 -21.99 0.71
CA GLN A 30 7.67 -21.25 -0.53
C GLN A 30 6.20 -20.85 -0.68
N ASP A 31 5.30 -21.48 0.08
CA ASP A 31 3.87 -21.17 0.10
C ASP A 31 3.51 -20.07 1.12
N ASP A 32 4.47 -19.59 1.90
CA ASP A 32 4.20 -18.55 2.89
C ASP A 32 3.84 -17.22 2.22
N VAL A 33 2.87 -16.51 2.81
CA VAL A 33 2.30 -15.30 2.23
C VAL A 33 2.95 -14.05 2.83
N LEU A 34 3.69 -13.30 2.00
CA LEU A 34 4.15 -11.96 2.38
C LEU A 34 2.94 -11.03 2.51
N LYS A 35 2.99 -10.12 3.49
CA LYS A 35 1.94 -9.13 3.71
C LYS A 35 2.43 -7.74 3.28
N LEU A 36 1.58 -7.01 2.55
CA LEU A 36 1.82 -5.65 2.08
C LEU A 36 1.01 -4.67 2.93
N ALA A 37 1.69 -3.72 3.58
CA ALA A 37 1.06 -2.69 4.39
C ALA A 37 0.77 -1.43 3.55
N VAL A 38 -0.50 -1.16 3.25
CA VAL A 38 -0.92 -0.04 2.39
C VAL A 38 -1.61 1.05 3.21
N LYS A 39 -1.32 2.33 2.94
CA LYS A 39 -2.05 3.48 3.50
C LYS A 39 -2.80 4.11 2.34
N GLU A 40 -4.11 4.16 2.44
CA GLU A 40 -5.01 4.82 1.49
C GLU A 40 -5.37 6.20 2.05
N TYR A 41 -5.20 7.23 1.23
CA TYR A 41 -5.48 8.61 1.61
C TYR A 41 -6.68 9.10 0.80
N ILE A 42 -7.84 9.18 1.45
CA ILE A 42 -9.09 9.57 0.82
C ILE A 42 -9.32 11.07 1.09
N PRO A 43 -9.42 11.93 0.05
CA PRO A 43 -9.69 13.36 0.25
C PRO A 43 -10.99 13.58 1.01
N LYS A 44 -10.99 14.43 2.05
CA LYS A 44 -12.20 14.71 2.83
C LYS A 44 -13.27 15.46 2.05
N ASP A 45 -12.86 16.27 1.08
CA ASP A 45 -13.72 17.05 0.19
C ASP A 45 -14.23 16.25 -1.02
N ASN A 46 -13.60 15.12 -1.33
CA ASN A 46 -14.07 14.17 -2.35
C ASN A 46 -13.93 12.70 -1.88
N PRO A 47 -14.78 12.24 -0.93
CA PRO A 47 -14.67 10.90 -0.37
C PRO A 47 -15.20 9.80 -1.29
N ASN A 48 -15.90 10.15 -2.37
CA ASN A 48 -16.50 9.21 -3.31
C ASN A 48 -16.02 9.54 -4.73
N PRO A 49 -14.95 8.88 -5.22
CA PRO A 49 -14.37 9.15 -6.53
C PRO A 49 -15.39 9.04 -7.67
N LYS A 50 -15.25 9.89 -8.68
CA LYS A 50 -16.13 9.99 -9.83
C LYS A 50 -15.33 9.84 -11.14
N PRO A 51 -16.00 9.56 -12.28
CA PRO A 51 -15.33 9.55 -13.57
C PRO A 51 -14.57 10.86 -13.81
N GLY A 52 -13.28 10.75 -14.15
CA GLY A 52 -12.38 11.90 -14.32
C GLY A 52 -11.45 12.18 -13.13
N ASP A 53 -11.75 11.63 -11.95
CA ASP A 53 -10.84 11.74 -10.79
C ASP A 53 -9.57 10.90 -10.98
N VAL A 54 -8.49 11.32 -10.31
CA VAL A 54 -7.17 10.68 -10.38
C VAL A 54 -6.88 9.92 -9.09
N THR A 55 -6.43 8.67 -9.24
CA THR A 55 -5.82 7.89 -8.15
C THR A 55 -4.31 7.85 -8.33
N ILE A 56 -3.57 8.14 -7.26
CA ILE A 56 -2.10 8.11 -7.27
C ILE A 56 -1.63 6.91 -6.45
N ILE A 57 -0.77 6.08 -7.04
CA ILE A 57 -0.12 4.97 -6.34
C ILE A 57 1.33 5.37 -6.05
N GLY A 58 1.63 5.61 -4.77
CA GLY A 58 2.98 5.90 -4.31
C GLY A 58 3.71 4.62 -3.88
N ALA A 59 4.92 4.41 -4.41
CA ALA A 59 5.84 3.38 -3.94
C ALA A 59 7.16 4.05 -3.51
N HIS A 60 7.73 3.58 -2.40
CA HIS A 60 8.98 4.12 -1.89
C HIS A 60 10.18 3.55 -2.64
N ALA A 61 11.31 4.26 -2.59
CA ALA A 61 12.58 3.76 -3.07
C ALA A 61 13.26 2.82 -2.05
N ASN A 62 14.36 2.18 -2.43
CA ASN A 62 15.08 1.25 -1.57
C ASN A 62 15.49 1.90 -0.24
N GLY A 63 15.17 1.23 0.88
CA GLY A 63 15.58 1.68 2.22
C GLY A 63 14.73 2.81 2.84
N PHE A 64 13.64 3.23 2.20
CA PHE A 64 12.73 4.26 2.74
C PHE A 64 11.43 3.63 3.24
N PRO A 65 11.38 3.14 4.49
CA PRO A 65 10.17 2.52 4.99
C PRO A 65 9.04 3.55 5.08
N LYS A 66 7.82 3.02 4.98
CA LYS A 66 6.61 3.78 5.26
C LYS A 66 6.63 4.24 6.73
N VAL A 67 6.68 5.56 6.93
CA VAL A 67 6.37 6.23 8.21
C VAL A 67 4.87 6.32 8.42
#